data_AF-R9L3W1-F1
#
_entry.id   AF-R9L3W1-F1
#
_cell.length_a   1.000
_cell.length_b   1.000
_cell.length_c   1.000
_cell.angle_alpha   90.00
_cell.angle_beta   90.00
_cell.angle_gamma   90.00
#
_symmetry.space_group_name_H-M   'P 1'
#
loop_
_entity.id
_entity.type
_entity.pdbx_description
1 polymer ?
#
loop_
_entity_poly.entity_id
_entity_poly.type
_entity_poly.pdbx_seq_one_letter_code
_entity_poly.pdbx_strand_id
1 'polypeptide(L)'
;MGLWLTLHVLGVLLMVGNIITAAFWKSRADRTGNPQIMHNAAKNVMVADYIFTIPGLVLIVLSGGMMTGGLGYSLTGLNWLTLSLGLFAVSGLIWLIARDSTLAFDPK
;
A
#
# COMPACT_ATOMS: atom_id res chain seq x y z
N MET A 1 4.72 23.97 -5.54
CA MET A 1 4.84 23.10 -4.35
C MET A 1 3.51 22.53 -3.88
N GLY A 2 2.46 23.36 -3.70
CA GLY A 2 1.20 22.92 -3.07
C GLY A 2 0.52 21.72 -3.72
N LEU A 3 0.43 21.67 -5.06
CA LEU A 3 -0.20 20.56 -5.77
C LEU A 3 0.45 19.20 -5.46
N TRP A 4 1.79 19.13 -5.49
CA TRP A 4 2.52 17.90 -5.19
C TRP A 4 2.31 17.45 -3.76
N LEU A 5 2.31 18.39 -2.80
CA LEU A 5 2.01 18.10 -1.41
C LEU A 5 0.58 17.54 -1.25
N THR A 6 -0.41 18.13 -1.90
CA THR A 6 -1.79 17.64 -1.86
C THR A 6 -1.90 16.23 -2.42
N LEU A 7 -1.28 15.95 -3.57
CA LEU A 7 -1.26 14.61 -4.15
C LEU A 7 -0.55 13.60 -3.25
N HIS A 8 0.54 14.01 -2.60
CA HIS A 8 1.28 13.18 -1.64
C HIS A 8 0.40 12.79 -0.47
N VAL A 9 -0.22 13.77 0.19
CA VAL A 9 -1.11 13.55 1.34
C VAL A 9 -2.32 12.72 0.95
N LEU A 10 -2.90 12.94 -0.24
CA LEU A 10 -3.98 12.11 -0.76
C LEU A 10 -3.54 10.64 -0.90
N GLY A 11 -2.35 10.39 -1.44
CA GLY A 11 -1.79 9.05 -1.54
C GLY A 11 -1.62 8.38 -0.17
N VAL A 12 -1.11 9.13 0.82
CA VAL A 12 -0.98 8.67 2.21
C VAL A 12 -2.36 8.33 2.81
N LEU A 13 -3.37 9.19 2.61
CA LEU A 13 -4.73 8.96 3.10
C LEU A 13 -5.36 7.71 2.50
N LEU A 14 -5.21 7.49 1.18
CA LEU A 14 -5.70 6.29 0.51
C LEU A 14 -5.04 5.02 1.07
N MET A 15 -3.72 5.04 1.23
CA MET A 15 -2.97 3.88 1.71
C MET A 15 -3.29 3.56 3.17
N VAL A 16 -3.17 4.54 4.07
CA VAL A 16 -3.43 4.36 5.51
C VAL A 16 -4.90 4.05 5.77
N GLY A 17 -5.81 4.74 5.11
CA GLY A 17 -7.25 4.50 5.22
C GLY A 17 -7.64 3.09 4.79
N ASN A 18 -7.10 2.60 3.66
CA ASN A 18 -7.35 1.25 3.20
C ASN A 18 -6.83 0.20 4.20
N ILE A 19 -5.61 0.35 4.72
CA ILE A 19 -5.04 -0.59 5.71
C ILE A 19 -5.92 -0.68 6.96
N ILE A 20 -6.35 0.46 7.51
CA ILE A 20 -7.17 0.50 8.74
C ILE A 20 -8.54 -0.16 8.49
N THR A 21 -9.21 0.19 7.40
CA THR A 21 -10.54 -0.36 7.08
C THR A 21 -10.49 -1.85 6.77
N ALA A 22 -9.47 -2.30 6.02
CA ALA A 22 -9.23 -3.70 5.74
C ALA A 22 -9.01 -4.51 7.04
N ALA A 23 -8.15 -4.02 7.94
CA ALA A 23 -7.89 -4.67 9.23
C ALA A 23 -9.16 -4.75 10.08
N PHE A 24 -9.95 -3.68 10.14
CA PHE A 24 -11.20 -3.65 10.90
C PHE A 24 -12.20 -4.71 10.42
N TRP A 25 -12.48 -4.75 9.12
CA TRP A 25 -13.45 -5.68 8.54
C TRP A 25 -12.94 -7.12 8.55
N LYS A 26 -11.65 -7.33 8.29
CA LYS A 26 -11.05 -8.66 8.33
C LYS A 26 -11.07 -9.23 9.75
N SER A 27 -10.71 -8.44 10.76
CA SER A 27 -10.81 -8.86 12.17
C SER A 27 -12.23 -9.24 12.56
N ARG A 28 -13.24 -8.49 12.09
CA ARG A 28 -14.64 -8.81 12.36
C ARG A 28 -15.09 -10.09 11.66
N ALA A 29 -14.65 -10.32 10.42
CA ALA A 29 -14.92 -11.55 9.69
C ALA A 29 -14.28 -12.76 10.36
N ASP A 30 -13.03 -12.64 10.82
CA ASP A 30 -12.30 -13.73 11.48
C ASP A 30 -12.93 -14.13 12.81
N ARG A 31 -13.51 -13.17 13.56
CA ARG A 31 -14.27 -13.46 14.78
C ARG A 31 -15.56 -14.26 14.54
N THR A 32 -16.05 -14.36 13.31
CA THR A 32 -17.26 -15.16 13.03
C THR A 32 -16.99 -16.67 13.06
N GLY A 33 -15.74 -17.09 12.88
CA GLY A 33 -15.37 -18.50 12.74
C GLY A 33 -15.95 -19.19 11.50
N ASN A 34 -16.67 -18.47 10.63
CA ASN A 34 -17.27 -19.02 9.42
C ASN A 34 -16.31 -18.84 8.22
N PRO A 35 -15.79 -19.93 7.63
CA PRO A 35 -14.83 -19.86 6.53
C PRO A 35 -15.34 -19.08 5.31
N GLN A 36 -16.63 -19.14 5.00
CA GLN A 36 -17.20 -18.42 3.85
C GLN A 36 -17.16 -16.89 4.06
N ILE A 37 -17.47 -16.42 5.26
CA ILE A 37 -17.42 -14.98 5.60
C ILE A 37 -15.97 -14.50 5.58
N MET A 38 -15.06 -15.30 6.14
CA MET A 38 -13.63 -14.99 6.17
C MET A 38 -13.00 -14.91 4.78
N HIS A 39 -13.38 -15.82 3.88
CA HIS A 39 -12.94 -15.84 2.48
C HIS A 39 -13.45 -14.62 1.72
N ASN A 40 -14.75 -14.33 1.81
CA ASN A 40 -15.34 -13.18 1.13
C ASN A 40 -14.74 -11.85 1.62
N ALA A 41 -14.50 -11.72 2.93
CA ALA A 41 -13.82 -10.55 3.48
C ALA A 41 -12.38 -10.41 2.94
N ALA A 42 -11.62 -11.51 2.88
CA ALA A 42 -10.27 -11.49 2.33
C ALA A 42 -10.25 -11.10 0.84
N LYS A 43 -11.18 -11.64 0.05
CA LYS A 43 -11.34 -11.27 -1.37
C LYS A 43 -11.64 -9.78 -1.55
N ASN A 44 -12.53 -9.22 -0.73
CA ASN A 44 -12.85 -7.80 -0.77
C ASN A 44 -11.67 -6.91 -0.37
N VAL A 45 -10.89 -7.32 0.64
CA VAL A 45 -9.65 -6.64 1.02
C VAL A 45 -8.65 -6.63 -0.14
N MET A 46 -8.46 -7.77 -0.82
CA MET A 46 -7.58 -7.83 -1.98
C MET A 46 -8.01 -6.85 -3.09
N VAL A 47 -9.31 -6.80 -3.41
CA VAL A 47 -9.84 -5.85 -4.40
C VAL A 47 -9.61 -4.40 -3.96
N ALA A 48 -9.84 -4.09 -2.68
CA ALA A 48 -9.61 -2.77 -2.13
C ALA A 48 -8.12 -2.35 -2.22
N ASP A 49 -7.19 -3.28 -1.96
CA ASP A 49 -5.76 -3.01 -2.10
C ASP A 49 -5.38 -2.63 -3.54
N TYR A 50 -5.95 -3.28 -4.56
CA TYR A 50 -5.71 -2.90 -5.96
C TYR A 50 -6.21 -1.48 -6.27
N ILE A 51 -7.37 -1.13 -5.75
CA ILE A 51 -8.04 0.13 -6.07
C ILE A 51 -7.44 1.30 -5.28
N PHE A 52 -6.98 1.07 -4.05
CA PHE A 52 -6.54 2.15 -3.15
C PHE A 52 -5.05 2.12 -2.84
N THR A 53 -4.45 0.95 -2.60
CA THR A 53 -3.03 0.85 -2.23
C THR A 53 -2.12 1.11 -3.42
N ILE A 54 -2.40 0.53 -4.60
CA ILE A 54 -1.55 0.76 -5.78
C ILE A 54 -1.57 2.23 -6.22
N PRO A 55 -2.73 2.89 -6.40
CA PRO A 55 -2.74 4.31 -6.73
C PRO A 55 -2.17 5.18 -5.62
N GLY A 56 -2.43 4.85 -4.35
CA GLY A 56 -1.85 5.55 -3.21
C GLY A 56 -0.32 5.48 -3.20
N LEU A 57 0.24 4.31 -3.43
CA LEU A 57 1.68 4.08 -3.57
C LEU A 57 2.29 4.93 -4.69
N VAL A 58 1.67 4.91 -5.88
CA VAL A 58 2.09 5.70 -7.04
C VAL A 58 2.07 7.20 -6.72
N LEU A 59 1.00 7.69 -6.08
CA LEU A 59 0.89 9.08 -5.66
C LEU A 59 2.00 9.46 -4.69
N ILE A 60 2.25 8.67 -3.65
CA ILE A 60 3.30 8.93 -2.64
C ILE A 60 4.68 9.01 -3.28
N VAL A 61 5.06 8.01 -4.08
CA VAL A 61 6.41 7.92 -4.67
C VAL A 61 6.64 9.04 -5.69
N LEU A 62 5.70 9.26 -6.61
CA LEU A 62 5.86 10.27 -7.66
C LEU A 62 5.87 11.69 -7.08
N SER A 63 4.88 12.02 -6.25
CA SER A 63 4.82 13.36 -5.64
C SER A 63 6.00 13.63 -4.70
N GLY A 64 6.41 12.62 -3.92
CA GLY A 64 7.57 12.69 -3.04
C GLY A 64 8.83 13.00 -3.84
N GLY A 65 9.11 12.22 -4.89
CA GLY A 65 10.26 12.42 -5.77
C GLY A 65 10.29 13.79 -6.46
N MET A 66 9.13 14.28 -6.92
CA MET A 66 9.03 15.62 -7.52
C MET A 66 9.34 16.74 -6.51
N MET A 67 8.90 16.59 -5.25
CA MET A 67 9.22 17.53 -4.19
C MET A 67 10.70 17.49 -3.80
N THR A 68 11.33 16.31 -3.73
CA THR A 68 12.76 16.22 -3.40
C THR A 68 13.66 16.75 -4.50
N GLY A 69 13.34 16.46 -5.78
CA GLY A 69 14.07 17.00 -6.92
C GLY A 69 14.03 18.53 -6.97
N GLY A 70 12.88 19.12 -6.64
CA GLY A 70 12.72 20.58 -6.56
C GLY A 70 13.48 21.26 -5.41
N LEU A 71 13.87 20.51 -4.38
CA LEU A 71 14.64 21.00 -3.22
C LEU A 71 16.16 20.76 -3.36
N GLY A 72 16.62 20.18 -4.49
CA GLY A 72 18.04 19.89 -4.72
C GLY A 72 18.60 18.74 -3.87
N TYR A 73 17.73 17.95 -3.23
CA TYR A 73 18.17 16.77 -2.49
C TYR A 73 18.65 15.68 -3.43
N SER A 74 19.87 15.18 -3.20
CA SER A 74 20.43 14.10 -3.98
C SER A 74 19.75 12.76 -3.66
N LEU A 75 19.17 12.13 -4.68
CA LEU A 75 18.65 10.76 -4.64
C LEU A 75 19.71 9.71 -5.05
N THR A 76 20.93 10.13 -5.40
CA THR A 76 21.99 9.23 -5.88
C THR A 76 22.88 8.68 -4.76
N GLY A 77 22.82 9.27 -3.57
CA GLY A 77 23.57 8.83 -2.39
C GLY A 77 22.76 7.94 -1.44
N LEU A 78 23.45 7.13 -0.64
CA LEU A 78 22.87 6.42 0.50
C LEU A 78 22.64 7.43 1.64
N ASN A 79 21.40 7.85 1.83
CA ASN A 79 20.97 8.77 2.87
C ASN A 79 19.66 8.27 3.50
N TRP A 80 19.18 8.97 4.53
CA TRP A 80 17.96 8.56 5.24
C TRP A 80 16.75 8.44 4.32
N LEU A 81 16.67 9.28 3.27
CA LEU A 81 15.58 9.31 2.32
C LEU A 81 15.66 8.15 1.31
N THR A 82 16.82 7.91 0.71
CA THR A 82 17.00 6.80 -0.23
C THR A 82 16.88 5.45 0.45
N LEU A 83 17.33 5.34 1.71
CA LEU A 83 17.11 4.17 2.54
C LEU A 83 15.63 3.93 2.83
N SER A 84 14.89 4.98 3.22
CA SER A 84 13.45 4.84 3.50
C SER A 84 12.63 4.56 2.24
N LEU A 85 12.96 5.16 1.09
CA LEU A 85 12.38 4.79 -0.21
C LEU A 85 12.69 3.35 -0.60
N GLY A 86 13.93 2.89 -0.35
CA GLY A 86 14.34 1.51 -0.60
C GLY A 86 13.56 0.50 0.26
N LEU A 87 13.47 0.75 1.57
CA LEU A 87 12.68 -0.08 2.49
C LEU A 87 11.19 -0.08 2.12
N PHE A 88 10.66 1.07 1.68
CA PHE A 88 9.30 1.18 1.21
C PHE A 88 9.05 0.35 -0.07
N ALA A 89 9.99 0.38 -1.03
CA ALA A 89 9.92 -0.47 -2.22
C ALA A 89 10.00 -1.97 -1.87
N VAL A 90 10.88 -2.35 -0.94
CA VAL A 90 10.97 -3.74 -0.43
C VAL A 90 9.65 -4.17 0.21
N SER A 91 9.03 -3.32 1.02
CA SER A 91 7.71 -3.58 1.60
C SER A 91 6.64 -3.80 0.52
N GLY A 92 6.62 -2.98 -0.52
CA GLY A 92 5.70 -3.15 -1.66
C GLY A 92 5.94 -4.45 -2.44
N LEU A 93 7.20 -4.84 -2.64
CA LEU A 93 7.56 -6.10 -3.28
C LEU A 93 7.12 -7.32 -2.45
N ILE A 94 7.35 -7.30 -1.14
CA ILE A 94 6.91 -8.36 -0.23
C ILE A 94 5.39 -8.51 -0.30
N TRP A 95 4.65 -7.40 -0.27
CA TRP A 95 3.19 -7.42 -0.39
C TRP A 95 2.73 -8.04 -1.72
N LEU A 96 3.37 -7.67 -2.84
CA LEU A 96 3.05 -8.22 -4.17
C LEU A 96 3.28 -9.73 -4.23
N ILE A 97 4.40 -10.21 -3.68
CA ILE A 97 4.77 -11.64 -3.67
C ILE A 97 3.83 -12.44 -2.75
N ALA A 98 3.58 -11.94 -1.53
CA ALA A 98 2.70 -12.58 -0.56
C ALA A 98 1.26 -12.68 -1.06
N ARG A 99 0.85 -11.79 -1.97
CA ARG A 99 -0.45 -11.87 -2.64
C ARG A 99 -0.51 -12.99 -3.69
N ASP A 100 0.53 -13.18 -4.50
CA ASP A 100 0.49 -14.24 -5.52
C ASP A 100 0.49 -15.63 -4.89
N SER A 101 1.10 -15.79 -3.72
CA SER A 101 1.07 -17.06 -3.00
C SER A 101 -0.32 -17.42 -2.47
N THR A 102 -1.22 -16.48 -2.19
CA THR A 102 -2.60 -16.80 -1.75
C THR A 102 -3.50 -17.28 -2.90
N LEU A 103 -3.22 -16.93 -4.15
CA LEU A 103 -3.90 -17.48 -5.33
C LEU A 103 -3.48 -18.93 -5.64
N ALA A 104 -2.32 -19.36 -5.15
CA ALA A 104 -1.84 -20.73 -5.34
C ALA A 104 -2.54 -21.76 -4.42
N PHE A 105 -3.27 -21.31 -3.41
CA PHE A 105 -4.00 -22.16 -2.45
C PHE A 105 -5.52 -22.18 -2.69
N ASP A 106 -5.97 -21.91 -3.92
CA ASP A 106 -7.35 -22.15 -4.35
C ASP A 106 -7.44 -23.52 -5.05
N PRO A 107 -7.64 -24.63 -4.32
CA PRO A 107 -8.05 -25.88 -4.96
C PRO A 107 -9.49 -25.68 -5.41
N LYS A 108 -9.68 -25.56 -6.73
CA LYS A 108 -10.99 -25.74 -7.36
C LYS A 108 -11.66 -27.03 -6.87
#